data_AF-A0A9E3VZJ8-F1
#
_entry.id   AF-A0A9E3VZJ8-F1
#
_cell.length_a   1.000
_cell.length_b   1.000
_cell.length_c   1.000
_cell.angle_alpha   90.00
_cell.angle_beta   90.00
_cell.angle_gamma   90.00
#
_symmetry.space_group_name_H-M   'P 1'
#
loop_
_entity.id
_entity.type
_entity.pdbx_description
1 polymer ?
#
loop_
_entity_poly.entity_id
_entity_poly.type
_entity_poly.pdbx_seq_one_letter_code
_entity_poly.pdbx_strand_id
1 'polypeptide(L)'
;MSDPVQIVVGTNNRHKLREIRQLLADVSGIELLGLTAFTGLPSISEDADTFAGNAQKKAYEIARLIALVGRVGFASQSTSTDDDETDFEALSAHRHRSRSGRVKRVSLTPERLPKVTKPSSLDLLVMADDSGLEVDALGGAPGVHSARYAGQHGDDVANNALLLKNLRGVPAEKRKARFVCEVALATPEGILFTVRGTAEGHIIDEPRGREGFGYDPLFLYPPSGKTFGELGGEEKNKISHRAKALSLFKTELEKLLNSRK
;
A
#
# COMPACT_ATOMS: atom_id res chain seq x y z
N MET A 1 19.53 0.25 23.76
CA MET A 1 18.30 -0.28 23.15
C MET A 1 18.69 -0.76 21.77
N SER A 2 18.22 -1.93 21.33
CA SER A 2 18.44 -2.40 19.96
C SER A 2 17.81 -1.44 18.96
N ASP A 3 18.41 -1.28 17.77
CA ASP A 3 17.84 -0.47 16.70
C ASP A 3 16.44 -0.99 16.31
N PRO A 4 15.49 -0.10 15.97
CA PRO A 4 14.15 -0.51 15.59
C PRO A 4 14.16 -1.30 14.29
N VAL A 5 13.28 -2.29 14.18
CA VAL A 5 13.09 -3.05 12.94
C VAL A 5 12.37 -2.18 11.92
N GLN A 6 12.99 -1.95 10.77
CA GLN A 6 12.40 -1.14 9.71
C GLN A 6 11.41 -1.96 8.87
N ILE A 7 10.21 -1.41 8.70
CA ILE A 7 9.15 -1.97 7.86
C ILE A 7 8.77 -0.97 6.78
N VAL A 8 9.00 -1.34 5.52
CA VAL A 8 8.60 -0.55 4.36
C VAL A 8 7.15 -0.85 4.03
N VAL A 9 6.34 0.20 3.96
CA VAL A 9 4.93 0.14 3.56
C VAL A 9 4.84 0.27 2.04
N GLY A 10 4.61 -0.85 1.36
CA GLY A 10 4.57 -1.04 -0.09
C GLY A 10 3.32 -0.45 -0.78
N THR A 11 2.92 0.76 -0.41
CA THR A 11 1.83 1.49 -1.06
C THR A 11 2.17 2.97 -1.20
N ASN A 12 1.62 3.61 -2.24
CA ASN A 12 1.66 5.07 -2.41
C ASN A 12 0.33 5.74 -2.01
N ASN A 13 -0.67 4.96 -1.59
CA ASN A 13 -1.99 5.49 -1.23
C ASN A 13 -1.95 6.15 0.16
N ARG A 14 -2.03 7.48 0.18
CA ARG A 14 -1.96 8.28 1.42
C ARG A 14 -2.99 7.89 2.49
N HIS A 15 -4.19 7.48 2.08
CA HIS A 15 -5.22 7.03 3.02
C HIS A 15 -4.83 5.72 3.69
N LYS A 16 -4.34 4.75 2.91
CA LYS A 16 -3.82 3.47 3.43
C LYS A 16 -2.64 3.68 4.37
N LEU A 17 -1.66 4.52 4.01
CA LEU A 17 -0.53 4.80 4.90
C LEU A 17 -0.97 5.38 6.24
N ARG A 18 -1.98 6.26 6.24
CA ARG A 18 -2.50 6.86 7.49
C ARG A 18 -3.13 5.79 8.38
N GLU A 19 -3.95 4.91 7.82
CA GLU A 19 -4.57 3.79 8.56
C GLU A 19 -3.52 2.84 9.15
N ILE A 20 -2.51 2.47 8.36
CA ILE A 20 -1.42 1.59 8.80
C ILE A 20 -0.61 2.22 9.94
N ARG A 21 -0.23 3.50 9.81
CA ARG A 21 0.51 4.21 10.86
C ARG A 21 -0.29 4.30 12.16
N GLN A 22 -1.59 4.55 12.08
CA GLN A 22 -2.44 4.64 13.26
C GLN A 22 -2.56 3.28 13.98
N LEU A 23 -2.74 2.19 13.23
CA LEU A 23 -2.94 0.85 13.81
C LEU A 23 -1.67 0.20 14.36
N LEU A 24 -0.50 0.57 13.83
CA LEU A 24 0.80 0.04 14.28
C LEU A 24 1.54 1.01 15.21
N ALA A 25 0.93 2.14 15.60
CA ALA A 25 1.58 3.19 16.39
C ALA A 25 2.05 2.72 17.79
N ASP A 26 1.40 1.71 18.35
CA ASP A 26 1.68 1.15 19.68
C ASP A 26 2.54 -0.12 19.64
N VAL A 27 2.97 -0.57 18.45
CA VAL A 27 3.94 -1.66 18.33
C VAL A 27 5.33 -1.13 18.64
N SER A 28 5.91 -1.56 19.76
CA SER A 28 7.25 -1.14 20.16
C SER A 28 8.34 -1.79 19.30
N GLY A 29 9.41 -1.04 19.01
CA GLY A 29 10.61 -1.59 18.37
C GLY A 29 10.53 -1.70 16.85
N ILE A 30 9.58 -1.00 16.21
CA ILE A 30 9.48 -0.88 14.75
C ILE A 30 9.58 0.57 14.29
N GLU A 31 10.00 0.77 13.05
CA GLU A 31 9.95 2.03 12.32
C GLU A 31 9.24 1.82 10.97
N LEU A 32 8.22 2.62 10.67
CA LEU A 32 7.49 2.53 9.41
C LEU A 32 8.03 3.50 8.35
N LEU A 33 8.54 2.95 7.25
CA LEU A 33 9.04 3.71 6.10
C LEU A 33 8.03 3.67 4.96
N GLY A 34 7.78 4.81 4.31
CA GLY A 34 6.98 4.83 3.07
C GLY A 34 7.85 4.56 1.84
N LEU A 35 7.25 4.15 0.73
CA LEU A 35 7.98 3.96 -0.54
C LEU A 35 8.73 5.20 -1.02
N THR A 36 8.29 6.40 -0.64
CA THR A 36 8.95 7.67 -0.99
C THR A 36 10.35 7.82 -0.39
N ALA A 37 10.72 7.01 0.60
CA ALA A 37 12.08 6.95 1.13
C ALA A 37 13.07 6.29 0.15
N PHE A 38 12.56 5.63 -0.91
CA PHE A 38 13.35 4.91 -1.90
C PHE A 38 13.13 5.54 -3.27
N THR A 39 14.21 5.90 -3.96
CA THR A 39 14.16 6.48 -5.30
C THR A 39 14.27 5.41 -6.37
N GLY A 40 13.57 5.58 -7.50
CA GLY A 40 13.74 4.72 -8.68
C GLY A 40 13.10 3.33 -8.59
N LEU A 41 12.24 3.06 -7.61
CA LEU A 41 11.50 1.79 -7.58
C LEU A 41 10.46 1.77 -8.73
N PRO A 42 10.45 0.75 -9.59
CA PRO A 42 9.42 0.58 -10.60
C PRO A 42 8.06 0.27 -9.96
N SER A 43 6.98 0.52 -10.69
CA SER A 43 5.65 0.04 -10.31
C SER A 43 5.59 -1.49 -10.41
N ILE A 44 5.05 -2.15 -9.39
CA ILE A 44 4.83 -3.59 -9.40
C ILE A 44 3.49 -3.91 -10.06
N SER A 45 3.48 -4.87 -10.99
CA SER A 45 2.26 -5.35 -11.66
C SER A 45 1.42 -6.22 -10.71
N GLU A 46 0.14 -5.89 -10.57
CA GLU A 46 -0.87 -6.62 -9.78
C GLU A 46 -1.75 -7.46 -10.71
N ASP A 47 -1.17 -8.56 -11.19
CA ASP A 47 -1.70 -9.47 -12.20
C ASP A 47 -2.02 -10.88 -11.67
N ALA A 48 -1.94 -11.10 -10.36
CA ALA A 48 -2.35 -12.37 -9.76
C ALA A 48 -3.88 -12.47 -9.70
N ASP A 49 -4.39 -13.70 -9.77
CA ASP A 49 -5.82 -14.00 -9.69
C ASP A 49 -6.42 -13.84 -8.28
N THR A 50 -5.59 -13.58 -7.27
CA THR A 50 -6.02 -13.48 -5.87
C THR A 50 -5.41 -12.27 -5.18
N PHE A 51 -6.14 -11.72 -4.20
CA PHE A 51 -5.65 -10.63 -3.35
C PHE A 51 -4.36 -11.03 -2.61
N ALA A 52 -4.29 -12.25 -2.10
CA ALA A 52 -3.10 -12.76 -1.42
C ALA A 52 -1.90 -12.80 -2.37
N GLY A 53 -2.09 -13.28 -3.62
CA GLY A 53 -1.05 -13.31 -4.64
C GLY A 53 -0.51 -11.92 -4.96
N ASN A 54 -1.38 -10.93 -5.14
CA ASN A 54 -0.96 -9.54 -5.39
C ASN A 54 -0.24 -8.93 -4.19
N ALA A 55 -0.75 -9.12 -2.98
CA ALA A 55 -0.11 -8.63 -1.75
C ALA A 55 1.29 -9.25 -1.56
N GLN A 56 1.42 -10.56 -1.75
CA GLN A 56 2.68 -11.30 -1.66
C GLN A 56 3.67 -10.83 -2.72
N LYS A 57 3.25 -10.79 -4.00
CA LYS A 57 4.09 -10.33 -5.11
C LYS A 57 4.62 -8.93 -4.85
N LYS A 58 3.74 -8.00 -4.46
CA LYS A 58 4.10 -6.61 -4.14
C LYS A 58 5.11 -6.53 -3.00
N ALA A 59 4.86 -7.21 -1.88
CA ALA A 59 5.79 -7.22 -0.74
C ALA A 59 7.15 -7.79 -1.12
N TYR A 60 7.17 -8.94 -1.79
CA TYR A 60 8.39 -9.65 -2.15
C TYR A 60 9.23 -8.91 -3.20
N GLU A 61 8.61 -8.44 -4.28
CA GLU A 61 9.34 -7.72 -5.35
C GLU A 61 9.91 -6.41 -4.84
N ILE A 62 9.16 -5.65 -4.03
CA ILE A 62 9.67 -4.43 -3.39
C ILE A 62 10.85 -4.76 -2.46
N ALA A 63 10.76 -5.82 -1.65
CA ALA A 63 11.86 -6.24 -0.78
C ALA A 63 13.13 -6.56 -1.57
N ARG A 64 12.98 -7.32 -2.66
CA ARG A 64 14.09 -7.67 -3.56
C ARG A 64 14.70 -6.47 -4.25
N LEU A 65 13.88 -5.53 -4.72
CA LEU A 65 14.36 -4.32 -5.41
C LEU A 65 15.14 -3.42 -4.46
N ILE A 66 14.62 -3.19 -3.24
CA ILE A 66 15.32 -2.39 -2.23
C ILE A 66 16.64 -3.06 -1.84
N ALA A 67 16.66 -4.38 -1.65
CA ALA A 67 17.90 -5.11 -1.36
C ALA A 67 18.92 -5.03 -2.51
N LEU A 68 18.46 -5.05 -3.76
CA LEU A 68 19.32 -4.91 -4.93
C LEU A 68 19.90 -3.48 -5.04
N VAL A 69 19.07 -2.45 -4.91
CA VAL A 69 19.50 -1.05 -4.96
C VAL A 69 20.45 -0.72 -3.81
N GLY A 70 20.16 -1.24 -2.61
CA GLY A 70 21.07 -1.15 -1.46
C GLY A 70 22.45 -1.72 -1.76
N ARG A 71 22.53 -2.90 -2.41
CA ARG A 71 23.81 -3.52 -2.80
C ARG A 71 24.58 -2.70 -3.84
N VAL A 72 23.91 -2.05 -4.79
CA VAL A 72 24.56 -1.20 -5.80
C VAL A 72 25.13 0.08 -5.16
N GLY A 73 24.47 0.64 -4.14
CA GLY A 73 24.99 1.76 -3.35
C GLY A 73 26.21 1.42 -2.48
N PHE A 74 26.43 0.14 -2.16
CA PHE A 74 27.62 -0.34 -1.44
C PHE A 74 28.76 -0.79 -2.38
N ALA A 75 28.45 -1.24 -3.60
CA ALA A 75 29.46 -1.68 -4.57
C ALA A 75 30.25 -0.52 -5.20
N SER A 76 29.75 0.71 -5.16
CA SER A 76 30.47 1.90 -5.64
C SER A 76 31.40 2.54 -4.59
N GLN A 77 31.53 1.96 -3.38
CA GLN A 77 32.47 2.43 -2.35
C GLN A 77 33.57 1.41 -2.02
N SER A 78 33.95 0.57 -2.97
CA SER A 78 35.14 -0.29 -2.83
C SER A 78 35.95 -0.40 -4.11
N THR A 79 36.49 0.73 -4.56
CA THR A 79 37.82 0.78 -5.18
C THR A 79 38.48 2.09 -4.76
N SER A 80 39.70 1.97 -4.25
CA SER A 80 40.54 3.03 -3.74
C SER A 80 41.16 3.88 -4.85
N THR A 81 41.77 5.00 -4.40
CA THR A 81 42.87 5.79 -4.97
C THR A 81 42.57 6.70 -6.17
N ASP A 82 42.74 7.98 -5.87
CA ASP A 82 43.37 9.04 -6.66
C ASP A 82 42.65 9.64 -7.88
N ASP A 83 42.58 10.96 -7.77
CA ASP A 83 42.65 11.99 -8.81
C ASP A 83 41.52 12.18 -9.83
N ASP A 84 41.05 13.43 -9.78
CA ASP A 84 40.76 14.33 -10.89
C ASP A 84 39.40 14.32 -11.61
N GLU A 85 39.00 15.57 -11.82
CA GLU A 85 37.89 16.11 -12.58
C GLU A 85 37.72 15.45 -13.95
N THR A 86 36.47 15.31 -14.43
CA THR A 86 35.95 16.11 -15.56
C THR A 86 34.53 15.71 -15.99
N ASP A 87 33.69 16.74 -16.09
CA ASP A 87 32.68 17.04 -17.12
C ASP A 87 31.96 15.92 -17.89
N PHE A 88 30.63 15.90 -17.77
CA PHE A 88 29.72 15.70 -18.91
C PHE A 88 28.40 16.44 -18.66
N GLU A 89 28.23 17.60 -19.33
CA GLU A 89 27.16 17.84 -20.31
C GLU A 89 26.87 19.34 -20.49
N ALA A 90 27.05 19.84 -21.72
CA ALA A 90 26.45 21.08 -22.19
C ALA A 90 26.11 21.02 -23.69
N LEU A 91 24.87 20.65 -23.99
CA LEU A 91 24.09 21.03 -25.18
C LEU A 91 22.68 21.31 -24.61
N SER A 92 21.97 22.42 -24.84
CA SER A 92 21.99 23.43 -25.89
C SER A 92 21.07 24.62 -25.48
N ALA A 93 21.46 25.84 -25.90
CA ALA A 93 20.66 27.02 -26.31
C ALA A 93 19.54 27.60 -25.38
N HIS A 94 19.73 28.81 -24.80
CA HIS A 94 19.29 30.15 -25.31
C HIS A 94 17.75 30.31 -25.49
N ARG A 95 17.02 31.29 -24.94
CA ARG A 95 17.30 32.71 -24.64
C ARG A 95 16.11 33.38 -23.89
N HIS A 96 16.39 34.53 -23.27
CA HIS A 96 15.53 35.67 -22.89
C HIS A 96 14.87 35.81 -21.48
N ARG A 97 15.50 36.74 -20.73
CA ARG A 97 15.12 37.56 -19.56
C ARG A 97 13.62 37.75 -19.24
N SER A 98 13.23 37.67 -17.96
CA SER A 98 13.16 38.82 -17.04
C SER A 98 12.48 38.49 -15.69
N ARG A 99 12.80 39.30 -14.67
CA ARG A 99 12.09 39.56 -13.39
C ARG A 99 12.29 38.63 -12.19
N SER A 100 13.10 39.16 -11.26
CA SER A 100 12.74 39.44 -9.86
C SER A 100 11.97 38.36 -9.09
N GLY A 101 12.72 37.54 -8.36
CA GLY A 101 12.25 36.82 -7.20
C GLY A 101 13.46 36.22 -6.49
N ARG A 102 13.76 36.67 -5.28
CA ARG A 102 14.83 36.14 -4.43
C ARG A 102 14.44 34.73 -4.00
N VAL A 103 14.69 33.72 -4.84
CA VAL A 103 14.54 32.31 -4.47
C VAL A 103 15.66 31.99 -3.49
N LYS A 104 15.30 31.80 -2.21
CA LYS A 104 16.21 31.20 -1.23
C LYS A 104 16.62 29.83 -1.79
N ARG A 105 17.89 29.68 -2.13
CA ARG A 105 18.50 28.41 -2.50
C ARG A 105 18.45 27.54 -1.24
N VAL A 106 17.43 26.68 -1.13
CA VAL A 106 17.40 25.64 -0.09
C VAL A 106 18.51 24.67 -0.46
N SER A 107 19.58 24.66 0.34
CA SER A 107 20.62 23.65 0.23
C SER A 107 19.98 22.30 0.57
N LEU A 108 19.74 21.48 -0.45
CA LEU A 108 19.49 20.06 -0.25
C LEU A 108 20.84 19.47 0.20
N THR A 109 21.07 19.43 1.51
CA THR A 109 22.03 18.48 2.04
C THR A 109 21.54 17.09 1.62
N PRO A 110 22.39 16.23 1.03
CA PRO A 110 22.01 14.83 0.88
C PRO A 110 21.82 14.29 2.30
N GLU A 111 20.57 14.13 2.72
CA GLU A 111 20.27 13.34 3.91
C GLU A 111 20.90 11.98 3.66
N ARG A 112 21.93 11.67 4.47
CA ARG A 112 22.61 10.39 4.43
C ARG A 112 21.52 9.33 4.60
N LEU A 113 21.29 8.54 3.56
CA LEU A 113 20.61 7.26 3.69
C LEU A 113 21.21 6.54 4.90
N PRO A 114 20.40 5.97 5.80
CA PRO A 114 20.91 5.27 6.97
C PRO A 114 21.96 4.25 6.53
N LYS A 115 23.11 4.24 7.22
CA LYS A 115 24.18 3.26 6.98
C LYS A 115 23.65 1.87 7.34
N VAL A 116 23.10 1.15 6.36
CA VAL A 116 22.69 -0.24 6.54
C VAL A 116 23.95 -1.10 6.55
N THR A 117 24.49 -1.43 7.73
CA THR A 117 25.53 -2.46 7.85
C THR A 117 24.99 -3.79 7.34
N LYS A 118 25.84 -4.57 6.63
CA LYS A 118 25.50 -5.83 5.93
C LYS A 118 24.26 -6.51 6.54
N PRO A 119 23.09 -6.44 5.88
CA PRO A 119 21.87 -6.92 6.49
C PRO A 119 21.97 -8.43 6.65
N SER A 120 21.64 -8.92 7.85
CA SER A 120 21.02 -10.22 7.94
C SER A 120 19.72 -10.15 7.11
N SER A 121 19.30 -11.25 6.50
CA SER A 121 18.09 -11.38 5.67
C SER A 121 16.78 -10.83 6.29
N LEU A 122 16.80 -10.45 7.57
CA LEU A 122 15.66 -10.03 8.38
C LEU A 122 15.67 -8.52 8.77
N ASP A 123 16.61 -7.73 8.25
CA ASP A 123 16.77 -6.29 8.54
C ASP A 123 15.95 -5.39 7.59
N LEU A 124 15.34 -5.96 6.55
CA LEU A 124 14.43 -5.26 5.65
C LEU A 124 13.12 -6.03 5.55
N LEU A 125 12.11 -5.56 6.29
CA LEU A 125 10.75 -6.05 6.17
C LEU A 125 9.97 -5.17 5.20
N VAL A 126 9.20 -5.78 4.31
CA VAL A 126 8.26 -5.06 3.46
C VAL A 126 6.87 -5.60 3.68
N MET A 127 5.94 -4.70 4.02
CA MET A 127 4.52 -5.01 4.06
C MET A 127 3.82 -4.46 2.82
N ALA A 128 2.89 -5.22 2.26
CA ALA A 128 2.04 -4.75 1.17
C ALA A 128 0.62 -5.29 1.33
N ASP A 129 -0.36 -4.50 0.89
CA ASP A 129 -1.76 -4.91 0.86
C ASP A 129 -2.31 -4.99 -0.56
N ASP A 130 -3.28 -5.88 -0.74
CA ASP A 130 -4.24 -5.84 -1.84
C ASP A 130 -5.66 -6.00 -1.30
N SER A 131 -6.60 -5.26 -1.85
CA SER A 131 -7.95 -5.13 -1.29
C SER A 131 -8.98 -4.86 -2.38
N GLY A 132 -10.17 -5.43 -2.21
CA GLY A 132 -11.27 -5.26 -3.15
C GLY A 132 -12.61 -5.72 -2.61
N LEU A 133 -13.62 -5.64 -3.47
CA LEU A 133 -14.98 -6.08 -3.23
C LEU A 133 -15.23 -7.41 -3.95
N GLU A 134 -15.80 -8.39 -3.26
CA GLU A 134 -16.31 -9.61 -3.85
C GLU A 134 -17.83 -9.63 -3.69
N VAL A 135 -18.57 -9.91 -4.77
CA VAL A 135 -20.03 -10.04 -4.74
C VAL A 135 -20.43 -11.46 -5.13
N ASP A 136 -21.14 -12.14 -4.23
CA ASP A 136 -21.46 -13.57 -4.36
C ASP A 136 -22.25 -13.85 -5.65
N ALA A 137 -23.26 -13.02 -5.94
CA ALA A 137 -24.09 -13.14 -7.15
C ALA A 137 -23.32 -12.93 -8.47
N LEU A 138 -22.12 -12.33 -8.40
CA LEU A 138 -21.25 -12.10 -9.55
C LEU A 138 -20.05 -13.05 -9.57
N GLY A 139 -20.10 -14.15 -8.82
CA GLY A 139 -19.00 -15.11 -8.73
C GLY A 139 -17.73 -14.50 -8.13
N GLY A 140 -17.86 -13.50 -7.26
CA GLY A 140 -16.73 -12.80 -6.64
C GLY A 140 -16.26 -11.55 -7.38
N ALA A 141 -16.81 -11.22 -8.55
CA ALA A 141 -16.50 -9.93 -9.19
C ALA A 141 -17.01 -8.74 -8.34
N PRO A 142 -16.32 -7.59 -8.33
CA PRO A 142 -15.16 -7.23 -9.15
C PRO A 142 -13.81 -7.86 -8.75
N GLY A 143 -13.66 -8.38 -7.53
CA GLY A 143 -12.48 -9.10 -7.07
C GLY A 143 -11.19 -8.25 -7.14
N VAL A 144 -10.09 -8.86 -7.58
CA VAL A 144 -8.79 -8.19 -7.81
C VAL A 144 -8.84 -7.04 -8.82
N HIS A 145 -9.93 -6.94 -9.59
CA HIS A 145 -10.14 -5.84 -10.54
C HIS A 145 -10.93 -4.68 -9.95
N SER A 146 -11.23 -4.67 -8.65
CA SER A 146 -12.02 -3.63 -7.97
C SER A 146 -11.64 -2.19 -8.34
N ALA A 147 -10.34 -1.86 -8.36
CA ALA A 147 -9.91 -0.50 -8.69
C ALA A 147 -10.10 -0.12 -10.17
N ARG A 148 -10.27 -1.11 -11.06
CA ARG A 148 -10.29 -0.96 -12.53
C ARG A 148 -11.47 -1.71 -13.16
N TYR A 149 -12.56 -1.89 -12.42
CA TYR A 149 -13.65 -2.76 -12.83
C TYR A 149 -14.31 -2.29 -14.13
N ALA A 150 -14.44 -0.98 -14.30
CA ALA A 150 -14.90 -0.33 -15.52
C ALA A 150 -13.77 0.01 -16.51
N GLY A 151 -12.60 -0.61 -16.38
CA GLY A 151 -11.45 -0.47 -17.28
C GLY A 151 -10.42 0.59 -16.85
N GLN A 152 -10.88 1.74 -16.33
CA GLN A 152 -9.98 2.79 -15.84
C GLN A 152 -9.70 2.64 -14.33
N HIS A 153 -8.43 2.73 -13.93
CA HIS A 153 -8.03 2.69 -12.52
C HIS A 153 -8.52 3.94 -11.77
N GLY A 154 -9.23 3.73 -10.66
CA GLY A 154 -9.66 4.79 -9.74
C GLY A 154 -10.93 5.54 -10.15
N ASP A 155 -11.63 5.11 -11.21
CA ASP A 155 -12.93 5.69 -11.58
C ASP A 155 -14.07 5.05 -10.77
N ASP A 156 -14.21 5.50 -9.53
CA ASP A 156 -15.22 4.98 -8.59
C ASP A 156 -16.66 5.10 -9.12
N VAL A 157 -16.96 6.16 -9.88
CA VAL A 157 -18.29 6.40 -10.45
C VAL A 157 -18.59 5.35 -11.53
N ALA A 158 -17.67 5.13 -12.47
CA ALA A 158 -17.84 4.13 -13.52
C ALA A 158 -17.87 2.70 -12.93
N ASN A 159 -17.01 2.43 -11.93
CA ASN A 159 -16.97 1.15 -11.22
C ASN A 159 -18.30 0.84 -10.53
N ASN A 160 -18.88 1.82 -9.83
CA ASN A 160 -20.18 1.69 -9.16
C ASN A 160 -21.32 1.51 -10.17
N ALA A 161 -21.32 2.26 -11.27
CA ALA A 161 -22.32 2.13 -12.33
C ALA A 161 -22.31 0.74 -12.99
N LEU A 162 -21.12 0.20 -13.28
CA LEU A 162 -20.98 -1.14 -13.84
C LEU A 162 -21.42 -2.23 -12.85
N LEU A 163 -21.09 -2.08 -11.56
CA LEU A 163 -21.53 -3.00 -10.52
C LEU A 163 -23.05 -3.09 -10.45
N LEU A 164 -23.74 -1.95 -10.39
CA LEU A 164 -25.20 -1.90 -10.34
C LEU A 164 -25.83 -2.44 -11.63
N LYS A 165 -25.23 -2.15 -12.79
CA LYS A 165 -25.68 -2.73 -14.08
C LYS A 165 -25.64 -4.25 -14.05
N ASN A 166 -24.55 -4.84 -13.53
CA ASN A 166 -24.38 -6.29 -13.49
C ASN A 166 -25.25 -6.98 -12.44
N LEU A 167 -25.71 -6.25 -11.41
CA LEU A 167 -26.64 -6.73 -10.38
C LEU A 167 -28.12 -6.52 -10.74
N ARG A 168 -28.43 -5.96 -11.91
CA ARG A 168 -29.81 -5.73 -12.34
C ARG A 168 -30.60 -7.04 -12.36
N GLY A 169 -31.73 -7.07 -11.67
CA GLY A 169 -32.59 -8.25 -11.56
C GLY A 169 -32.15 -9.27 -10.51
N VAL A 170 -31.01 -9.09 -9.85
CA VAL A 170 -30.62 -9.88 -8.69
C VAL A 170 -31.43 -9.42 -7.46
N PRO A 171 -32.19 -10.30 -6.79
CA PRO A 171 -32.90 -9.97 -5.56
C PRO A 171 -31.96 -9.50 -4.44
N ALA A 172 -32.40 -8.55 -3.60
CA ALA A 172 -31.56 -7.92 -2.58
C ALA A 172 -30.89 -8.93 -1.62
N GLU A 173 -31.61 -9.99 -1.24
CA GLU A 173 -31.15 -11.07 -0.38
C GLU A 173 -30.03 -11.93 -1.00
N LYS A 174 -29.88 -11.88 -2.33
CA LYS A 174 -28.79 -12.57 -3.07
C LYS A 174 -27.58 -11.67 -3.32
N ARG A 175 -27.64 -10.37 -2.98
CA ARG A 175 -26.55 -9.41 -3.22
C ARG A 175 -25.53 -9.37 -2.08
N LYS A 176 -25.27 -10.52 -1.47
CA LYS A 176 -24.22 -10.65 -0.45
C LYS A 176 -22.89 -10.27 -1.07
N ALA A 177 -22.14 -9.49 -0.32
CA ALA A 177 -20.84 -9.01 -0.74
C ALA A 177 -19.91 -8.90 0.47
N ARG A 178 -18.62 -8.88 0.20
CA ARG A 178 -17.61 -8.66 1.21
C ARG A 178 -16.51 -7.79 0.68
N PHE A 179 -16.05 -6.86 1.50
CA PHE A 179 -14.74 -6.29 1.28
C PHE A 179 -13.68 -7.24 1.83
N VAL A 180 -12.59 -7.38 1.10
CA VAL A 180 -11.43 -8.22 1.45
C VAL A 180 -10.17 -7.36 1.49
N CYS A 181 -9.33 -7.57 2.50
CA CYS A 181 -7.97 -7.03 2.58
C CYS A 181 -7.03 -8.18 2.89
N GLU A 182 -6.05 -8.41 2.03
CA GLU A 182 -4.91 -9.31 2.30
C GLU A 182 -3.68 -8.44 2.54
N VAL A 183 -2.93 -8.73 3.61
CA VAL A 183 -1.68 -8.05 3.94
C VAL A 183 -0.58 -9.08 4.07
N ALA A 184 0.47 -8.93 3.27
CA ALA A 184 1.64 -9.80 3.30
C ALA A 184 2.84 -9.06 3.92
N LEU A 185 3.68 -9.81 4.64
CA LEU A 185 5.01 -9.39 5.09
C LEU A 185 6.06 -10.25 4.40
N ALA A 186 7.09 -9.63 3.83
CA ALA A 186 8.14 -10.32 3.10
C ALA A 186 9.54 -9.77 3.41
N THR A 187 10.54 -10.61 3.16
CA THR A 187 11.95 -10.26 3.02
C THR A 187 12.42 -10.59 1.59
N PRO A 188 13.65 -10.24 1.20
CA PRO A 188 14.21 -10.67 -0.08
C PRO A 188 14.27 -12.20 -0.27
N GLU A 189 14.24 -12.96 0.82
CA GLU A 189 14.31 -14.43 0.85
C GLU A 189 12.93 -15.08 0.70
N GLY A 190 11.84 -14.38 1.03
CA GLY A 190 10.49 -14.89 0.83
C GLY A 190 9.41 -14.20 1.64
N ILE A 191 8.20 -14.75 1.54
CA ILE A 191 7.05 -14.32 2.33
C ILE A 191 7.18 -14.90 3.75
N LEU A 192 7.08 -14.05 4.76
CA LEU A 192 7.06 -14.47 6.17
C LEU A 192 5.67 -14.92 6.58
N PHE A 193 4.65 -14.11 6.29
CA PHE A 193 3.25 -14.46 6.52
C PHE A 193 2.31 -13.61 5.65
N THR A 194 1.05 -14.03 5.57
CA THR A 194 -0.04 -13.28 4.95
C THR A 194 -1.28 -13.41 5.84
N VAL A 195 -2.00 -12.30 6.03
CA VAL A 195 -3.22 -12.24 6.83
C VAL A 195 -4.38 -11.66 6.04
N ARG A 196 -5.57 -12.20 6.29
CA ARG A 196 -6.82 -11.82 5.63
C ARG A 196 -7.78 -11.16 6.61
N GLY A 197 -8.31 -9.99 6.24
CA GLY A 197 -9.44 -9.35 6.91
C GLY A 197 -10.63 -9.21 5.97
N THR A 198 -11.84 -9.42 6.48
CA THR A 198 -13.08 -9.25 5.70
C THR A 198 -14.13 -8.42 6.44
N ALA A 199 -14.97 -7.73 5.69
CA ALA A 199 -16.20 -7.13 6.18
C ALA A 199 -17.36 -7.62 5.32
N GLU A 200 -18.32 -8.29 5.94
CA GLU A 200 -19.50 -8.87 5.29
C GLU A 200 -20.62 -7.83 5.18
N GLY A 201 -21.33 -7.83 4.05
CA GLY A 201 -22.38 -6.88 3.78
C GLY A 201 -23.22 -7.22 2.55
N HIS A 202 -23.95 -6.22 2.06
CA HIS A 202 -24.84 -6.35 0.90
C HIS A 202 -24.70 -5.14 -0.02
N ILE A 203 -24.90 -5.33 -1.32
CA ILE A 203 -24.94 -4.23 -2.28
C ILE A 203 -26.36 -3.69 -2.42
N ILE A 204 -26.53 -2.40 -2.16
CA ILE A 204 -27.81 -1.69 -2.31
C ILE A 204 -27.97 -1.10 -3.73
N ASP A 205 -29.20 -0.74 -4.10
CA ASP A 205 -29.53 -0.24 -5.43
C ASP A 205 -29.05 1.18 -5.71
N GLU A 206 -28.93 2.02 -4.67
CA GLU A 206 -28.60 3.44 -4.80
C GLU A 206 -27.54 3.85 -3.78
N PRO A 207 -26.56 4.69 -4.15
CA PRO A 207 -25.51 5.11 -3.23
C PRO A 207 -26.07 5.94 -2.07
N ARG A 208 -25.61 5.64 -0.85
CA ARG A 208 -25.91 6.44 0.35
C ARG A 208 -24.62 6.93 1.00
N GLY A 209 -24.69 8.14 1.56
CA GLY A 209 -23.57 8.79 2.22
C GLY A 209 -22.53 9.39 1.27
N ARG A 210 -21.58 10.14 1.84
CA ARG A 210 -20.56 10.92 1.13
C ARG A 210 -19.14 10.71 1.66
N GLU A 211 -19.01 9.91 2.72
CA GLU A 211 -17.74 9.55 3.31
C GLU A 211 -17.10 8.39 2.54
N GLY A 212 -15.80 8.18 2.73
CA GLY A 212 -15.11 7.03 2.14
C GLY A 212 -14.80 7.19 0.65
N PHE A 213 -14.63 6.05 -0.04
CA PHE A 213 -14.24 5.97 -1.46
C PHE A 213 -14.67 4.63 -2.08
N GLY A 214 -14.53 4.50 -3.40
CA GLY A 214 -14.84 3.26 -4.11
C GLY A 214 -16.30 2.85 -3.97
N TYR A 215 -16.49 1.61 -3.53
CA TYR A 215 -17.81 1.00 -3.37
C TYR A 215 -18.48 1.29 -2.02
N ASP A 216 -17.86 2.10 -1.15
CA ASP A 216 -18.38 2.41 0.19
C ASP A 216 -19.85 2.88 0.19
N PRO A 217 -20.32 3.77 -0.72
CA PRO A 217 -21.70 4.22 -0.74
C PRO A 217 -22.72 3.14 -1.12
N LEU A 218 -22.27 2.04 -1.72
CA LEU A 218 -23.13 0.92 -2.14
C LEU A 218 -23.05 -0.28 -1.19
N PHE A 219 -22.07 -0.30 -0.28
CA PHE A 219 -21.84 -1.41 0.63
C PHE A 219 -22.56 -1.22 1.95
N LEU A 220 -23.73 -1.84 2.11
CA LEU A 220 -24.49 -1.87 3.35
C LEU A 220 -23.87 -2.84 4.35
N TYR A 221 -23.54 -2.33 5.54
CA TYR A 221 -23.05 -3.12 6.66
C TYR A 221 -24.21 -3.47 7.60
N PRO A 222 -24.67 -4.75 7.65
CA PRO A 222 -25.87 -5.13 8.38
C PRO A 222 -25.84 -4.77 9.87
N PRO A 223 -24.73 -4.94 10.62
CA PRO A 223 -24.71 -4.61 12.05
C PRO A 223 -25.01 -3.14 12.39
N SER A 224 -24.78 -2.19 11.48
CA SER A 224 -25.11 -0.78 11.69
C SER A 224 -26.35 -0.30 10.90
N GLY A 225 -26.81 -1.09 9.92
CA GLY A 225 -27.88 -0.68 9.00
C GLY A 225 -27.47 0.46 8.04
N LYS A 226 -26.21 0.87 8.07
CA LYS A 226 -25.64 1.97 7.27
C LYS A 226 -24.68 1.43 6.22
N THR A 227 -24.57 2.16 5.11
CA THR A 227 -23.49 1.94 4.16
C THR A 227 -22.16 2.41 4.73
N PHE A 228 -21.04 1.89 4.23
CA PHE A 228 -19.74 2.44 4.59
C PHE A 228 -19.58 3.91 4.21
N GLY A 229 -20.29 4.39 3.18
CA GLY A 229 -20.33 5.80 2.81
C GLY A 229 -21.08 6.70 3.80
N GLU A 230 -21.93 6.12 4.66
CA GLU A 230 -22.64 6.80 5.74
C GLU A 230 -21.90 6.75 7.09
N LEU A 231 -20.82 5.94 7.18
CA LEU A 231 -20.01 5.84 8.39
C LEU A 231 -18.88 6.85 8.36
N GLY A 232 -18.69 7.57 9.47
CA GLY A 232 -17.51 8.42 9.64
C GLY A 232 -16.22 7.59 9.65
N GLY A 233 -15.10 8.21 9.27
CA GLY A 233 -13.80 7.52 9.16
C GLY A 233 -13.39 6.76 10.43
N GLU A 234 -13.64 7.31 11.62
CA GLU A 234 -13.31 6.64 12.89
C GLU A 234 -14.17 5.40 13.15
N GLU A 235 -15.45 5.42 12.79
CA GLU A 235 -16.36 4.29 12.98
C GLU A 235 -15.99 3.17 11.99
N LYS A 236 -15.80 3.51 10.72
CA LYS A 236 -15.36 2.58 9.68
C LYS A 236 -14.00 1.94 10.01
N ASN A 237 -13.06 2.71 10.55
CA ASN A 237 -11.72 2.23 10.91
C ASN A 237 -11.72 1.20 12.04
N LYS A 238 -12.83 0.98 12.74
CA LYS A 238 -12.95 -0.07 13.77
C LYS A 238 -13.49 -1.39 13.20
N ILE A 239 -14.23 -1.34 12.09
CA ILE A 239 -15.02 -2.47 11.60
C ILE A 239 -14.65 -2.94 10.19
N SER A 240 -13.86 -2.16 9.46
CA SER A 240 -13.52 -2.46 8.07
C SER A 240 -12.64 -3.71 7.92
N HIS A 241 -12.69 -4.29 6.73
CA HIS A 241 -11.81 -5.36 6.27
C HIS A 241 -10.32 -5.04 6.51
N ARG A 242 -9.88 -3.81 6.20
CA ARG A 242 -8.49 -3.39 6.41
C ARG A 242 -8.12 -3.29 7.88
N ALA A 243 -8.99 -2.73 8.71
CA ALA A 243 -8.75 -2.67 10.16
C ALA A 243 -8.59 -4.06 10.78
N LYS A 244 -9.44 -5.00 10.37
CA LYS A 244 -9.33 -6.41 10.79
C LYS A 244 -8.04 -7.07 10.30
N ALA A 245 -7.67 -6.87 9.04
CA ALA A 245 -6.42 -7.41 8.48
C ALA A 245 -5.18 -6.85 9.21
N LEU A 246 -5.16 -5.54 9.48
CA LEU A 246 -4.05 -4.89 10.17
C LEU A 246 -3.97 -5.26 11.66
N SER A 247 -5.09 -5.55 12.32
CA SER A 247 -5.10 -6.10 13.69
C SER A 247 -4.48 -7.51 13.74
N LEU A 248 -4.82 -8.36 12.77
CA LEU A 248 -4.20 -9.68 12.62
C LEU A 248 -2.71 -9.56 12.26
N PHE A 249 -2.37 -8.64 11.35
CA PHE A 249 -0.99 -8.35 10.96
C PHE A 249 -0.15 -7.93 12.16
N LYS A 250 -0.66 -7.02 12.99
CA LYS A 250 -0.02 -6.58 14.23
C LYS A 250 0.26 -7.77 15.15
N THR A 251 -0.71 -8.64 15.34
CA THR A 251 -0.58 -9.83 16.19
C THR A 251 0.55 -10.75 15.70
N GLU A 252 0.61 -11.03 14.39
CA GLU A 252 1.67 -11.86 13.81
C GLU A 252 3.04 -11.17 13.84
N LEU A 253 3.06 -9.85 13.63
CA LEU A 253 4.26 -9.04 13.73
C LEU A 253 4.85 -9.07 15.15
N GLU A 254 4.03 -8.90 16.19
CA GLU A 254 4.48 -8.96 17.59
C GLU A 254 5.05 -10.33 17.95
N LYS A 255 4.42 -11.43 17.48
CA LYS A 255 4.97 -12.78 17.64
C LYS A 255 6.35 -12.90 16.99
N LEU A 256 6.47 -12.43 15.74
CA LEU A 256 7.74 -12.42 15.01
C LEU A 256 8.81 -11.64 15.76
N LEU A 257 8.50 -10.44 16.25
CA LEU A 257 9.43 -9.58 16.98
C LEU A 257 9.83 -10.18 18.34
N ASN A 258 8.91 -10.81 19.06
CA ASN A 258 9.21 -11.43 20.35
C ASN A 258 10.04 -12.70 20.20
N SER A 259 9.92 -13.44 19.10
CA SER A 259 10.78 -14.60 18.82
C SER A 259 12.25 -14.23 18.53
N ARG A 260 12.54 -12.94 18.33
CA ARG A 260 13.91 -12.40 18.13
C ARG A 260 14.61 -11.99 19.43
N LYS A 261 13.87 -11.88 20.55
CA LYS A 261 14.42 -11.50 21.86
C LYS A 261 14.91 -12.73 22.61
#